data_AF-A0A6B2LKC4-F1
#
_entry.id   AF-A0A6B2LKC4-F1
#
_cell.length_a   1.000
_cell.length_b   1.000
_cell.length_c   1.000
_cell.angle_alpha   90.00
_cell.angle_beta   90.00
_cell.angle_gamma   90.00
#
_symmetry.space_group_name_H-M   'P 1'
#
loop_
_entity.id
_entity.type
_entity.pdbx_description
1 polymer ?
#
loop_
_entity_poly.entity_id
_entity_poly.type
_entity_poly.pdbx_seq_one_letter_code
_entity_poly.pdbx_strand_id
1 'polypeptide(L)'
;MWDHLVSIKKAARTQGQPITISLLNGSKLDAQAGTTTPMDIATSISPSLAKSSIVANVNGTIQDMHKPFTTDSSLVILKMDSPEARDVFWHSSAHILGQALEKYFGDIFLADGPSLGLDHTSGTFFYEFAKGNSIVSTILPNHLQEITALCKSIAKDNQIFQRLEVTRDTAKEMFAYNPIKLKLIERI
;
A
#
# COMPACT_ATOMS: atom_id res chain seq x y z
N MET A 1 -4.92 10.50 16.65
CA MET A 1 -6.08 10.06 15.85
C MET A 1 -5.84 8.71 15.20
N TRP A 2 -4.80 8.55 14.35
CA TRP A 2 -4.49 7.27 13.68
C TRP A 2 -4.41 6.07 14.63
N ASP A 3 -3.58 6.17 15.69
CA ASP A 3 -3.38 5.06 16.64
C ASP A 3 -4.68 4.64 17.34
N HIS A 4 -5.57 5.61 17.60
CA HIS A 4 -6.88 5.35 18.20
C HIS A 4 -7.80 4.59 17.23
N LEU A 5 -7.85 4.98 15.95
CA LEU A 5 -8.64 4.27 14.94
C LEU A 5 -8.09 2.86 14.69
N VAL A 6 -6.76 2.70 14.66
CA VAL A 6 -6.11 1.40 14.55
C VAL A 6 -6.43 0.53 15.77
N SER A 7 -6.44 1.09 16.98
CA SER A 7 -6.78 0.33 18.19
C SER A 7 -8.23 -0.14 18.17
N ILE A 8 -9.17 0.71 17.75
CA ILE A 8 -10.59 0.34 17.59
C ILE A 8 -10.73 -0.79 16.57
N LYS A 9 -10.09 -0.67 15.40
CA LYS A 9 -10.14 -1.72 14.35
C LYS A 9 -9.53 -3.04 14.83
N LYS A 10 -8.46 -3.01 15.61
CA LYS A 10 -7.88 -4.22 16.23
C LYS A 10 -8.80 -4.83 17.27
N ALA A 11 -9.42 -4.02 18.13
CA ALA A 11 -10.37 -4.48 19.15
C ALA A 11 -11.66 -5.06 18.54
N ALA A 12 -12.07 -4.58 17.37
CA ALA A 12 -13.23 -5.09 16.64
C ALA A 12 -12.98 -6.44 15.91
N ARG A 13 -11.74 -6.96 15.89
CA ARG A 13 -11.46 -8.30 15.36
C ARG A 13 -12.00 -9.37 16.32
N THR A 14 -13.18 -9.90 16.04
CA THR A 14 -13.69 -11.12 16.67
C THR A 14 -12.93 -12.36 16.19
N GLN A 15 -12.77 -13.37 17.06
CA GLN A 15 -12.35 -14.71 16.65
C GLN A 15 -13.27 -15.19 15.53
N GLY A 16 -12.73 -15.33 14.33
CA GLY A 16 -13.54 -15.70 13.18
C GLY A 16 -13.83 -17.19 13.15
N GLN A 17 -14.88 -17.53 12.42
CA GLN A 17 -15.26 -18.90 12.15
C GLN A 17 -14.19 -19.58 11.25
N PRO A 18 -14.08 -20.92 11.31
CA PRO A 18 -13.29 -21.68 10.35
C PRO A 18 -13.78 -21.41 8.92
N ILE A 19 -12.84 -21.22 8.00
CA ILE A 19 -13.07 -20.98 6.57
C ILE A 19 -12.07 -21.77 5.74
N THR A 20 -12.37 -21.98 4.46
CA THR A 20 -11.52 -22.71 3.53
C THR A 20 -10.93 -21.79 2.46
N ILE A 21 -9.60 -21.86 2.28
CA ILE A 21 -8.87 -21.15 1.22
C ILE A 21 -8.47 -22.14 0.13
N SER A 22 -8.89 -21.88 -1.11
CA SER A 22 -8.59 -22.70 -2.28
C SER A 22 -7.45 -22.10 -3.11
N LEU A 23 -6.43 -22.91 -3.41
CA LEU A 23 -5.29 -22.52 -4.24
C LEU A 23 -5.47 -22.98 -5.70
N LEU A 24 -4.71 -22.37 -6.62
CA LEU A 24 -4.76 -22.72 -8.05
C LEU A 24 -4.43 -24.18 -8.38
N ASN A 25 -3.62 -24.83 -7.55
CA ASN A 25 -3.29 -26.25 -7.72
C ASN A 25 -4.40 -27.20 -7.22
N GLY A 26 -5.57 -26.66 -6.84
CA GLY A 26 -6.70 -27.42 -6.29
C GLY A 26 -6.59 -27.72 -4.80
N SER A 27 -5.49 -27.36 -4.15
CA SER A 27 -5.33 -27.56 -2.71
C SER A 27 -6.30 -26.68 -1.93
N LYS A 28 -6.81 -27.21 -0.82
CA LYS A 28 -7.65 -26.50 0.13
C LYS A 28 -6.94 -26.44 1.47
N LEU A 29 -6.93 -25.26 2.08
CA LEU A 29 -6.29 -25.00 3.37
C LEU A 29 -7.31 -24.47 4.35
N ASP A 30 -7.26 -24.98 5.58
CA ASP A 30 -8.06 -24.47 6.68
C ASP A 30 -7.48 -23.13 7.15
N ALA A 31 -8.37 -22.17 7.39
CA ALA A 31 -8.04 -20.83 7.82
C ALA A 31 -9.08 -20.33 8.84
N GLN A 32 -8.76 -19.23 9.51
CA GLN A 32 -9.64 -18.59 10.48
C GLN A 32 -10.01 -17.19 9.98
N ALA A 33 -11.30 -16.92 9.85
CA ALA A 33 -11.78 -15.61 9.43
C ALA A 33 -11.29 -14.50 10.39
N GLY A 34 -11.06 -13.30 9.86
CA GLY A 34 -10.55 -12.16 10.61
C GLY A 34 -9.11 -12.30 11.13
N THR A 35 -8.47 -13.46 10.96
CA THR A 35 -7.16 -13.79 11.53
C THR A 35 -6.16 -14.18 10.44
N THR A 36 -6.43 -15.24 9.68
CA THR A 36 -5.51 -15.75 8.67
C THR A 36 -5.41 -14.78 7.49
N THR A 37 -4.19 -14.52 7.03
CA THR A 37 -3.87 -13.62 5.92
C THR A 37 -3.25 -14.37 4.74
N PRO A 38 -3.24 -13.80 3.53
CA PRO A 38 -2.47 -14.35 2.41
C PRO A 38 -0.99 -14.58 2.73
N MET A 39 -0.37 -13.72 3.55
CA MET A 39 1.03 -13.86 3.98
C MET A 39 1.23 -15.12 4.84
N ASP A 40 0.30 -15.45 5.73
CA ASP A 40 0.37 -16.66 6.55
C ASP A 40 0.35 -17.91 5.67
N ILE A 41 -0.54 -17.93 4.66
CA ILE A 41 -0.63 -19.01 3.67
C ILE A 41 0.64 -19.08 2.80
N ALA A 42 1.17 -17.95 2.34
CA ALA A 42 2.43 -17.92 1.58
C ALA A 42 3.59 -18.51 2.39
N THR A 43 3.64 -18.16 3.68
CA THR A 43 4.67 -18.62 4.62
C THR A 43 4.55 -20.11 4.90
N SER A 44 3.32 -20.63 5.06
CA SER A 44 3.10 -22.07 5.27
C SER A 44 3.44 -22.91 4.05
N ILE A 45 3.35 -22.36 2.83
CA ILE A 45 3.77 -23.03 1.61
C ILE A 45 5.30 -23.06 1.51
N SER A 46 5.96 -21.89 1.57
CA SER A 46 7.42 -21.81 1.72
C SER A 46 7.89 -20.40 2.11
N PRO A 47 9.02 -20.28 2.85
CA PRO A 47 9.63 -18.99 3.13
C PRO A 47 10.03 -18.20 1.87
N SER A 48 10.43 -18.91 0.80
CA SER A 48 10.79 -18.28 -0.48
C SER A 48 9.59 -17.65 -1.19
N LEU A 49 8.44 -18.31 -1.14
CA LEU A 49 7.19 -17.75 -1.68
C LEU A 49 6.78 -16.51 -0.90
N ALA A 50 6.73 -16.59 0.43
CA ALA A 50 6.42 -15.42 1.28
C ALA A 50 7.33 -14.23 0.98
N LYS A 51 8.65 -14.47 0.87
CA LYS A 51 9.63 -13.41 0.57
C LYS A 51 9.45 -12.76 -0.80
N SER A 52 8.97 -13.50 -1.79
CA SER A 52 8.78 -13.01 -3.17
C SER A 52 7.36 -12.51 -3.47
N SER A 53 6.44 -12.64 -2.51
CA SER A 53 5.04 -12.23 -2.64
C SER A 53 4.91 -10.71 -2.56
N ILE A 54 4.10 -10.11 -3.44
CA ILE A 54 3.84 -8.66 -3.45
C ILE A 54 2.39 -8.39 -3.05
N VAL A 55 1.44 -9.02 -3.73
CA VAL A 55 0.00 -8.90 -3.47
C VAL A 55 -0.71 -10.24 -3.63
N ALA A 56 -1.91 -10.33 -3.10
CA ALA A 56 -2.79 -11.47 -3.30
C ALA A 56 -3.93 -11.11 -4.24
N ASN A 57 -4.31 -12.02 -5.13
CA ASN A 57 -5.61 -12.01 -5.75
C ASN A 57 -6.53 -12.93 -4.94
N VAL A 58 -7.55 -12.36 -4.33
CA VAL A 58 -8.54 -13.04 -3.51
C VAL A 58 -9.91 -12.89 -4.17
N ASN A 59 -10.50 -14.00 -4.61
CA ASN A 59 -11.79 -14.01 -5.33
C ASN A 59 -11.82 -13.05 -6.54
N GLY A 60 -10.72 -12.97 -7.31
CA GLY A 60 -10.61 -12.08 -8.47
C GLY A 60 -10.22 -10.63 -8.13
N THR A 61 -10.07 -10.28 -6.85
CA THR A 61 -9.77 -8.92 -6.39
C THR A 61 -8.36 -8.82 -5.81
N ILE A 62 -7.60 -7.79 -6.19
CA ILE A 62 -6.26 -7.53 -5.62
C ILE A 62 -6.40 -7.05 -4.18
N GLN A 63 -5.68 -7.68 -3.26
CA GLN A 63 -5.69 -7.40 -1.83
C GLN A 63 -4.27 -7.44 -1.23
N ASP A 64 -4.08 -6.66 -0.17
CA ASP A 64 -2.83 -6.61 0.58
C ASP A 64 -2.52 -7.99 1.21
N MET A 65 -1.25 -8.39 1.21
CA MET A 65 -0.83 -9.69 1.77
C MET A 65 -1.16 -9.88 3.26
N HIS A 66 -1.34 -8.78 4.00
CA HIS A 66 -1.66 -8.78 5.44
C HIS A 66 -3.13 -8.51 5.74
N LYS A 67 -4.00 -8.40 4.72
CA LYS A 67 -5.45 -8.28 4.93
C LYS A 67 -6.02 -9.67 5.27
N PRO A 68 -6.64 -9.85 6.45
CA PRO A 68 -7.22 -11.14 6.81
C PRO A 68 -8.38 -11.53 5.90
N PHE A 69 -8.52 -12.82 5.63
CA PHE A 69 -9.70 -13.38 4.99
C PHE A 69 -10.92 -13.23 5.89
N THR A 70 -12.08 -12.99 5.31
CA THR A 70 -13.36 -12.91 6.05
C THR A 70 -14.31 -14.04 5.74
N THR A 71 -14.12 -14.72 4.60
CA THR A 71 -14.96 -15.81 4.10
C THR A 71 -14.09 -16.82 3.34
N ASP A 72 -14.68 -17.97 2.99
CA ASP A 72 -14.12 -18.88 2.01
C ASP A 72 -13.69 -18.11 0.75
N SER A 73 -12.49 -18.41 0.26
CA SER A 73 -11.87 -17.64 -0.81
C SER A 73 -10.97 -18.48 -1.70
N SER A 74 -10.91 -18.13 -2.98
CA SER A 74 -9.80 -18.52 -3.86
C SER A 74 -8.63 -17.56 -3.65
N LEU A 75 -7.41 -18.10 -3.64
CA LEU A 75 -6.18 -17.34 -3.43
C LEU A 75 -5.18 -17.61 -4.56
N VAL A 76 -4.69 -16.53 -5.16
CA VAL A 76 -3.48 -16.53 -5.99
C VAL A 76 -2.49 -15.55 -5.39
N ILE A 77 -1.28 -16.02 -5.11
CA ILE A 77 -0.18 -15.16 -4.66
C ILE A 77 0.54 -14.63 -5.91
N LEU A 78 0.59 -13.30 -6.03
CA LEU A 78 1.19 -12.62 -7.17
C LEU A 78 2.57 -12.06 -6.77
N LYS A 79 3.54 -12.27 -7.67
CA LYS A 79 4.92 -11.83 -7.55
C LYS A 79 5.23 -10.83 -8.67
N MET A 80 6.46 -10.35 -8.75
CA MET A 80 6.89 -9.32 -9.70
C MET A 80 6.66 -9.66 -11.20
N ASP A 81 6.41 -10.92 -11.54
CA ASP A 81 6.05 -11.35 -12.89
C ASP A 81 4.60 -11.01 -13.29
N SER A 82 3.72 -10.75 -12.33
CA SER A 82 2.34 -10.32 -12.57
C SER A 82 2.27 -8.82 -12.91
N PRO A 83 1.50 -8.42 -13.95
CA PRO A 83 1.14 -7.02 -14.21
C PRO A 83 0.58 -6.29 -12.98
N GLU A 84 -0.35 -6.92 -12.27
CA GLU A 84 -1.06 -6.35 -11.12
C GLU A 84 -0.11 -6.16 -9.93
N ALA A 85 0.80 -7.11 -9.70
CA ALA A 85 1.82 -6.99 -8.67
C ALA A 85 2.81 -5.86 -8.99
N ARG A 86 3.21 -5.69 -10.26
CA ARG A 86 4.08 -4.58 -10.68
C ARG A 86 3.40 -3.23 -10.49
N ASP A 87 2.11 -3.14 -10.80
CA ASP A 87 1.34 -1.92 -10.60
C ASP A 87 1.34 -1.49 -9.13
N VAL A 88 1.03 -2.42 -8.22
CA VAL A 88 1.06 -2.15 -6.77
C VAL A 88 2.47 -1.86 -6.25
N PHE A 89 3.50 -2.51 -6.79
CA PHE A 89 4.89 -2.22 -6.45
C PHE A 89 5.28 -0.78 -6.81
N TRP A 90 4.90 -0.32 -8.01
CA TRP A 90 5.19 1.05 -8.45
C TRP A 90 4.37 2.10 -7.70
N HIS A 91 3.12 1.82 -7.39
CA HIS A 91 2.30 2.67 -6.52
C HIS A 91 2.91 2.79 -5.11
N SER A 92 3.39 1.69 -4.55
CA SER A 92 4.07 1.68 -3.24
C SER A 92 5.39 2.47 -3.29
N SER A 93 6.10 2.41 -4.42
CA SER A 93 7.31 3.21 -4.65
C SER A 93 7.03 4.70 -4.73
N ALA A 94 5.88 5.09 -5.29
CA ALA A 94 5.39 6.46 -5.25
C ALA A 94 5.21 6.95 -3.81
N HIS A 95 4.60 6.16 -2.92
CA HIS A 95 4.48 6.52 -1.51
C HIS A 95 5.83 6.73 -0.81
N ILE A 96 6.85 5.91 -1.12
CA ILE A 96 8.21 6.11 -0.59
C ILE A 96 8.78 7.46 -1.05
N LEU A 97 8.58 7.80 -2.33
CA LEU A 97 8.98 9.11 -2.87
C LEU A 97 8.22 10.26 -2.19
N GLY A 98 6.92 10.14 -1.99
CA GLY A 98 6.12 11.13 -1.28
C GLY A 98 6.64 11.41 0.14
N GLN A 99 6.93 10.36 0.91
CA GLN A 99 7.52 10.48 2.24
C GLN A 99 8.92 11.11 2.21
N ALA A 100 9.74 10.77 1.22
CA ALA A 100 11.05 11.39 1.03
C ALA A 100 10.94 12.88 0.72
N LEU A 101 9.99 13.28 -0.12
CA LEU A 101 9.72 14.68 -0.46
C LEU A 101 9.25 15.47 0.76
N GLU A 102 8.35 14.93 1.58
CA GLU A 102 7.91 15.56 2.83
C GLU A 102 9.08 15.73 3.81
N LYS A 103 9.94 14.72 3.96
CA LYS A 103 11.15 14.82 4.80
C LYS A 103 12.14 15.87 4.28
N TYR A 104 12.26 15.99 2.95
CA TYR A 104 13.22 16.87 2.32
C TYR A 104 12.78 18.34 2.32
N PHE A 105 11.56 18.61 1.86
CA PHE A 105 11.06 19.96 1.69
C PHE A 105 10.30 20.49 2.91
N GLY A 106 9.78 19.60 3.77
CA GLY A 106 9.00 19.94 4.95
C GLY A 106 7.59 20.44 4.60
N ASP A 107 7.51 21.71 4.23
CA ASP A 107 6.24 22.44 4.00
C ASP A 107 5.73 22.24 2.57
N ILE A 108 5.33 20.99 2.26
CA ILE A 108 4.72 20.64 0.98
C ILE A 108 3.37 19.96 1.16
N PHE A 109 2.52 20.10 0.15
CA PHE A 109 1.26 19.39 0.03
C PHE A 109 1.41 18.31 -1.04
N LEU A 110 1.47 17.06 -0.60
CA LEU A 110 1.40 15.89 -1.47
C LEU A 110 0.05 15.83 -2.20
N ALA A 111 0.06 15.49 -3.48
CA ALA A 111 -1.10 15.40 -4.35
C ALA A 111 -1.30 13.96 -4.84
N ASP A 112 -1.25 13.71 -6.14
CA ASP A 112 -1.39 12.37 -6.73
C ASP A 112 -0.03 11.67 -6.88
N GLY A 113 -0.03 10.35 -6.82
CA GLY A 113 1.18 9.54 -6.96
C GLY A 113 0.89 8.16 -7.54
N PRO A 114 0.36 8.08 -8.77
CA PRO A 114 -0.02 6.82 -9.35
C PRO A 114 1.20 6.06 -9.89
N SER A 115 1.03 4.75 -10.04
CA SER A 115 1.81 3.97 -11.00
C SER A 115 1.44 4.40 -12.43
N LEU A 116 2.43 4.41 -13.31
CA LEU A 116 2.26 4.57 -14.74
C LEU A 116 2.37 3.20 -15.39
N GLY A 117 1.35 2.86 -16.19
CA GLY A 117 1.17 1.55 -16.78
C GLY A 117 2.26 1.07 -17.75
N LEU A 118 2.02 -0.08 -18.37
CA LEU A 118 3.00 -0.94 -19.03
C LEU A 118 3.49 -0.49 -20.41
N ASP A 119 3.17 0.71 -20.90
CA ASP A 119 3.53 1.10 -22.27
C ASP A 119 5.04 1.40 -22.46
N HIS A 120 5.81 1.48 -21.37
CA HIS A 120 7.26 1.63 -21.39
C HIS A 120 7.96 0.56 -20.52
N THR A 121 7.88 -0.70 -20.98
CA THR A 121 8.80 -1.86 -20.77
C THR A 121 9.30 -2.26 -19.37
N SER A 122 9.02 -1.52 -18.29
CA SER A 122 9.38 -1.87 -16.91
C SER A 122 8.46 -1.29 -15.82
N GLY A 123 7.49 -0.45 -16.21
CA GLY A 123 6.60 0.28 -15.30
C GLY A 123 7.32 1.44 -14.63
N THR A 124 6.62 2.56 -14.44
CA THR A 124 7.17 3.77 -13.82
C THR A 124 6.16 4.35 -12.84
N PHE A 125 6.52 5.41 -12.13
CA PHE A 125 5.62 6.12 -11.21
C PHE A 125 6.05 7.58 -11.12
N PHE A 126 5.15 8.43 -10.65
CA PHE A 126 5.47 9.80 -10.28
C PHE A 126 4.83 10.16 -8.94
N TYR A 127 5.21 11.31 -8.39
CA TYR A 127 4.51 11.90 -7.26
C TYR A 127 4.45 13.41 -7.43
N GLU A 128 3.24 13.96 -7.36
CA GLU A 128 2.98 15.39 -7.42
C GLU A 128 3.00 16.00 -6.01
N PHE A 129 3.57 17.19 -5.92
CA PHE A 129 3.53 17.98 -4.69
C PHE A 129 3.52 19.47 -4.99
N ALA A 130 2.98 20.26 -4.07
CA ALA A 130 2.97 21.72 -4.11
C ALA A 130 3.68 22.29 -2.88
N LYS A 131 4.31 23.47 -3.00
CA LYS A 131 4.93 24.17 -1.87
C LYS A 131 4.25 25.52 -1.67
N GLY A 132 3.24 25.59 -0.80
CA GLY A 132 2.37 26.77 -0.68
C GLY A 132 1.75 27.15 -2.03
N ASN A 133 1.78 28.44 -2.38
CA ASN A 133 1.37 28.95 -3.71
C ASN A 133 2.50 28.97 -4.74
N SER A 134 3.69 28.48 -4.38
CA SER A 134 4.87 28.51 -5.24
C SER A 134 5.07 27.16 -5.91
N ILE A 135 5.20 27.18 -7.24
CA ILE A 135 5.72 26.04 -7.98
C ILE A 135 7.19 25.90 -7.55
N VAL A 136 7.60 24.70 -7.10
CA VAL A 136 9.04 24.39 -6.98
C VAL A 136 9.58 24.31 -8.40
N SER A 137 9.98 25.45 -8.95
CA SER A 137 10.27 25.58 -10.39
C SER A 137 11.59 24.92 -10.80
N THR A 138 12.40 24.44 -9.84
CA THR A 138 13.68 23.80 -10.17
C THR A 138 14.09 22.75 -9.14
N ILE A 139 14.08 21.49 -9.57
CA ILE A 139 14.80 20.40 -8.91
C ILE A 139 16.19 20.33 -9.53
N LEU A 140 17.21 20.72 -8.77
CA LEU A 140 18.60 20.64 -9.19
C LEU A 140 19.14 19.21 -9.02
N PRO A 141 20.22 18.82 -9.71
CA PRO A 141 20.79 17.47 -9.60
C PRO A 141 21.17 17.05 -8.17
N ASN A 142 21.63 17.99 -7.33
CA ASN A 142 21.94 17.74 -5.92
C ASN A 142 20.69 17.39 -5.10
N HIS A 143 19.55 18.04 -5.35
CA HIS A 143 18.28 17.70 -4.69
C HIS A 143 17.88 16.25 -5.01
N LEU A 144 18.03 15.83 -6.27
CA LEU A 144 17.72 14.46 -6.68
C LEU A 144 18.60 13.43 -5.95
N GLN A 145 19.89 13.73 -5.74
CA GLN A 145 20.79 12.85 -5.00
C GLN A 145 20.35 12.68 -3.53
N GLU A 146 19.98 13.78 -2.87
CA GLU A 146 19.53 13.79 -1.48
C GLU A 146 18.18 13.08 -1.32
N ILE A 147 17.21 13.36 -2.19
CA ILE A 147 15.90 12.69 -2.23
C ILE A 147 16.09 11.18 -2.48
N THR A 148 16.97 10.79 -3.40
CA THR A 148 17.27 9.37 -3.67
C THR A 148 17.86 8.68 -2.44
N ALA A 149 18.74 9.36 -1.70
CA ALA A 149 19.31 8.83 -0.46
C ALA A 149 18.22 8.63 0.61
N LEU A 150 17.27 9.57 0.73
CA LEU A 150 16.11 9.45 1.61
C LEU A 150 15.22 8.26 1.23
N CYS A 151 14.88 8.09 -0.05
CA CYS A 151 14.09 6.94 -0.52
C CYS A 151 14.78 5.61 -0.15
N LYS A 152 16.10 5.51 -0.34
CA LYS A 152 16.88 4.31 0.05
C LYS A 152 16.85 4.08 1.56
N SER A 153 16.91 5.13 2.36
CA SER A 153 16.80 5.02 3.82
C SER A 153 15.42 4.51 4.23
N ILE A 154 14.35 5.12 3.71
CA ILE A 154 12.96 4.74 4.00
C ILE A 154 12.70 3.27 3.62
N ALA A 155 13.19 2.84 2.46
CA ALA A 155 13.07 1.44 2.05
C ALA A 155 13.80 0.48 3.00
N LYS A 156 14.95 0.88 3.56
CA LYS A 156 15.71 0.07 4.53
C LYS A 156 15.04 0.00 5.91
N ASP A 157 14.23 0.99 6.27
CA ASP A 157 13.51 1.01 7.55
C ASP A 157 12.48 -0.13 7.66
N ASN A 158 12.13 -0.80 6.55
CA ASN A 158 11.13 -1.88 6.49
C ASN A 158 9.82 -1.49 7.18
N GLN A 159 9.36 -0.27 6.92
CA GLN A 159 8.10 0.23 7.44
C GLN A 159 6.94 -0.62 6.91
N ILE A 160 5.99 -0.95 7.78
CA ILE A 160 4.83 -1.76 7.41
C ILE A 160 3.75 -0.84 6.85
N PHE A 161 3.31 -1.09 5.62
CA PHE A 161 2.11 -0.45 5.08
C PHE A 161 0.87 -0.89 5.87
N GLN A 162 0.11 0.08 6.38
CA GLN A 162 -1.08 -0.18 7.20
C GLN A 162 -2.32 0.38 6.52
N ARG A 163 -3.31 -0.49 6.29
CA ARG A 163 -4.61 -0.10 5.72
C ARG A 163 -5.63 0.20 6.82
N LEU A 164 -6.19 1.41 6.75
CA LEU A 164 -7.33 1.82 7.55
C LEU A 164 -8.50 2.16 6.62
N GLU A 165 -9.69 1.66 6.96
CA GLU A 165 -10.93 2.05 6.29
C GLU A 165 -11.64 3.03 7.23
N VAL A 166 -11.96 4.21 6.73
CA VAL A 166 -12.53 5.31 7.50
C VAL A 166 -13.68 5.95 6.74
N THR A 167 -14.54 6.68 7.45
CA THR A 167 -15.56 7.51 6.81
C THR A 167 -14.90 8.68 6.08
N ARG A 168 -15.64 9.27 5.11
CA ARG A 168 -15.18 10.46 4.39
C ARG A 168 -14.88 11.62 5.34
N ASP A 169 -15.69 11.80 6.38
CA ASP A 169 -15.52 12.88 7.37
C ASP A 169 -14.25 12.68 8.20
N THR A 170 -14.01 11.46 8.69
CA THR A 170 -12.75 11.13 9.39
C THR A 170 -11.54 11.33 8.48
N ALA A 171 -11.62 10.98 7.19
CA ALA A 171 -10.54 11.25 6.24
C ALA A 171 -10.29 12.76 6.07
N LYS A 172 -11.35 13.58 5.98
CA LYS A 172 -11.23 15.04 5.92
C LYS A 172 -10.56 15.63 7.16
N GLU A 173 -10.89 15.11 8.34
CA GLU A 173 -10.21 15.51 9.59
C GLU A 173 -8.72 15.14 9.58
N MET A 174 -8.39 13.92 9.13
CA MET A 174 -7.00 13.45 9.02
C MET A 174 -6.15 14.32 8.08
N PHE A 175 -6.75 14.76 6.96
CA PHE A 175 -6.06 15.52 5.93
C PHE A 175 -6.41 17.01 5.95
N ALA A 176 -6.95 17.53 7.06
CA ALA A 176 -7.37 18.94 7.17
C ALA A 176 -6.25 19.95 6.87
N TYR A 177 -5.00 19.54 7.06
CA TYR A 177 -3.81 20.34 6.77
C TYR A 177 -3.46 20.44 5.28
N ASN A 178 -3.97 19.54 4.43
CA ASN A 178 -3.62 19.45 3.02
C ASN A 178 -4.84 19.76 2.12
N PRO A 179 -4.97 20.98 1.59
CA PRO A 179 -6.13 21.39 0.79
C PRO A 179 -6.27 20.62 -0.52
N ILE A 180 -5.19 20.05 -1.06
CA ILE A 180 -5.23 19.21 -2.26
C ILE A 180 -5.89 17.87 -1.93
N LYS A 181 -5.47 17.21 -0.83
CA LYS A 181 -6.05 15.94 -0.39
C LYS A 181 -7.54 16.09 -0.04
N LEU A 182 -7.96 17.22 0.55
CA LEU A 182 -9.39 17.48 0.79
C LEU A 182 -10.22 17.46 -0.50
N LYS A 183 -9.73 18.10 -1.57
CA LYS A 183 -10.39 18.07 -2.89
C LYS A 183 -10.40 16.67 -3.50
N LEU A 184 -9.37 15.85 -3.28
CA LEU A 184 -9.33 14.47 -3.75
C LEU A 184 -10.35 13.60 -3.01
N ILE A 185 -10.48 13.76 -1.69
CA ILE A 185 -11.45 13.04 -0.85
C ILE A 185 -12.90 13.35 -1.26
N GLU A 186 -13.17 14.53 -1.80
CA GLU A 186 -14.51 14.91 -2.28
C GLU A 186 -14.91 14.24 -3.61
N ARG A 187 -13.95 13.69 -4.36
CA ARG A 187 -14.18 13.05 -5.67
C ARG A 187 -14.44 11.55 -5.58
N ILE A 188 -14.20 10.94 -4.42
CA ILE A 188 -14.43 9.52 -4.11
C ILE A 188 -15.63 9.40 -3.18
#